data_AF-A0A428H942-F1
#
_entry.id   AF-A0A428H942-F1
#
_cell.length_a   1.000
_cell.length_b   1.000
_cell.length_c   1.000
_cell.angle_alpha   90.00
_cell.angle_beta   90.00
_cell.angle_gamma   90.00
#
_symmetry.space_group_name_H-M   'P 1'
#
loop_
_entity.id
_entity.type
_entity.pdbx_description
1 polymer ?
#
loop_
_entity_poly.entity_id
_entity_poly.type
_entity_poly.pdbx_seq_one_letter_code
_entity_poly.pdbx_strand_id
1 'polypeptide(L)'
;MLTMPSKEDANVDFLYQIADSVAISDKFKYTINDFAKENQIKLHENFWYLGNLMKHKLQVQIPFGNSGPSYIGSDKEKKRFSKLNKLYWEIISYKEYIEYFTYIDNIKFVELIVSNLGETYDEDIDIKLMVPKGCLLKHNNLLYPGENIIEEIQEIELDELLFKIEESDSVDAYAYFQIIPSNIERININPLIAYTTRPGYEDQKYNYKNSLEHIFIYKNFTNSEFDILRFGIEYLKHNSSMAFPSILMFENVPQTVEYEITSKHIPDVVKGKIHLKID
;
A
#
# COMPACT_ATOMS: atom_id res chain seq x y z
N MET A 1 59.83 -25.44 -28.67
CA MET A 1 59.58 -25.54 -27.21
C MET A 1 58.15 -25.08 -26.99
N LEU A 2 57.20 -26.02 -26.98
CA LEU A 2 55.78 -25.75 -26.70
C LEU A 2 55.60 -25.93 -25.19
N THR A 3 55.52 -24.82 -24.46
CA THR A 3 55.15 -24.83 -23.04
C THR A 3 53.69 -25.23 -22.94
N MET A 4 53.41 -26.40 -22.36
CA MET A 4 52.04 -26.76 -21.99
C MET A 4 51.56 -25.81 -20.88
N PRO A 5 50.33 -25.29 -20.96
CA PRO A 5 49.79 -24.45 -19.89
C PRO A 5 49.74 -25.27 -18.59
N SER A 6 50.01 -24.61 -17.47
CA SER A 6 49.97 -25.28 -16.17
C SER A 6 48.54 -25.76 -15.88
N LYS A 7 48.40 -26.80 -15.05
CA LYS A 7 47.06 -27.32 -14.66
C LYS A 7 46.16 -26.25 -14.04
N GLU A 8 46.75 -25.23 -13.42
CA GLU A 8 46.01 -24.10 -12.85
C GLU A 8 45.47 -23.18 -13.95
N ASP A 9 46.28 -22.86 -14.97
CA ASP A 9 45.85 -22.03 -16.11
C ASP A 9 44.69 -22.68 -16.89
N ALA A 10 44.76 -23.99 -17.12
CA ALA A 10 43.71 -24.75 -17.81
C ALA A 10 42.38 -24.80 -17.03
N ASN A 11 42.45 -24.77 -15.69
CA ASN A 11 41.26 -24.82 -14.82
C ASN A 11 40.59 -23.44 -14.71
N VAL A 12 41.39 -22.38 -14.71
CA VAL A 12 40.91 -20.99 -14.78
C VAL A 12 40.20 -20.72 -16.11
N ASP A 13 40.80 -21.15 -17.24
CA ASP A 13 40.19 -21.02 -18.57
C ASP A 13 38.86 -21.78 -18.71
N PHE A 14 38.75 -22.95 -18.08
CA PHE A 14 37.50 -23.71 -18.06
C PHE A 14 36.39 -23.00 -17.26
N LEU A 15 36.73 -22.38 -16.11
CA LEU A 15 35.74 -21.66 -15.28
C LEU A 15 35.12 -20.47 -16.02
N TYR A 16 35.92 -19.70 -16.76
CA TYR A 16 35.41 -18.58 -17.58
C TYR A 16 34.53 -19.03 -18.76
N GLN A 17 34.64 -20.29 -19.20
CA GLN A 17 33.74 -20.84 -20.23
C GLN A 17 32.34 -21.13 -19.67
N ILE A 18 32.22 -21.50 -18.39
CA ILE A 18 30.95 -21.97 -17.78
C ILE A 18 30.31 -20.96 -16.81
N ALA A 19 31.03 -19.92 -16.40
CA ALA A 19 30.57 -18.92 -15.45
C ALA A 19 31.12 -17.53 -15.79
N ASP A 20 30.37 -16.49 -15.41
CA ASP A 20 30.77 -15.09 -15.53
C ASP A 20 31.10 -14.51 -14.16
N SER A 21 31.99 -13.53 -14.10
CA SER A 21 32.24 -12.80 -12.86
C SER A 21 30.98 -12.06 -12.40
N VAL A 22 30.71 -12.09 -11.09
CA VAL A 22 29.57 -11.35 -10.53
C VAL A 22 29.94 -9.89 -10.40
N ALA A 23 29.28 -9.04 -11.19
CA ALA A 23 29.33 -7.60 -11.03
C ALA A 23 28.07 -7.09 -10.33
N ILE A 24 28.25 -6.13 -9.42
CA ILE A 24 27.14 -5.38 -8.83
C ILE A 24 26.73 -4.32 -9.85
N SER A 25 25.45 -4.29 -10.20
CA SER A 25 24.91 -3.36 -11.19
C SER A 25 25.05 -1.90 -10.76
N ASP A 26 25.11 -0.99 -11.73
CA ASP A 26 25.27 0.44 -11.43
C ASP A 26 24.06 1.02 -10.71
N LYS A 27 22.83 0.55 -11.02
CA LYS A 27 21.61 0.92 -10.28
C LYS A 27 21.73 0.59 -8.80
N PHE A 28 22.27 -0.58 -8.49
CA PHE A 28 22.45 -1.07 -7.12
C PHE A 28 23.50 -0.23 -6.39
N LYS A 29 24.67 -0.01 -7.01
CA LYS A 29 25.71 0.87 -6.45
C LYS A 29 25.18 2.27 -6.21
N TYR A 30 24.48 2.85 -7.19
CA TYR A 30 23.89 4.17 -7.10
C TYR A 30 22.95 4.27 -5.90
N THR A 31 21.99 3.36 -5.78
CA THR A 31 20.98 3.36 -4.71
C THR A 31 21.60 3.37 -3.31
N ILE A 32 22.60 2.52 -3.08
CA ILE A 32 23.26 2.44 -1.77
C ILE A 32 24.20 3.61 -1.53
N ASN A 33 24.96 4.06 -2.54
CA ASN A 33 25.84 5.22 -2.39
C ASN A 33 25.04 6.49 -2.10
N ASP A 34 23.92 6.66 -2.78
CA ASP A 34 22.98 7.76 -2.59
C ASP A 34 22.42 7.76 -1.16
N PHE A 35 21.86 6.62 -0.72
CA PHE A 35 21.39 6.45 0.66
C PHE A 35 22.50 6.70 1.69
N ALA A 36 23.71 6.18 1.46
CA ALA A 36 24.84 6.39 2.37
C ALA A 36 25.24 7.87 2.44
N LYS A 37 25.22 8.59 1.30
CA LYS A 37 25.51 10.02 1.25
C LYS A 37 24.47 10.84 2.00
N GLU A 38 23.18 10.59 1.76
CA GLU A 38 22.06 11.24 2.46
C GLU A 38 22.17 11.07 3.97
N ASN A 39 22.61 9.89 4.42
CA ASN A 39 22.72 9.54 5.84
C ASN A 39 24.14 9.72 6.42
N GLN A 40 25.05 10.36 5.71
CA GLN A 40 26.43 10.62 6.15
C GLN A 40 27.22 9.35 6.55
N ILE A 41 26.91 8.22 5.92
CA ILE A 41 27.56 6.92 6.15
C ILE A 41 28.78 6.81 5.22
N LYS A 42 29.97 6.66 5.82
CA LYS A 42 31.20 6.42 5.05
C LYS A 42 31.32 4.94 4.67
N LEU A 43 31.19 4.64 3.38
CA LEU A 43 31.45 3.31 2.86
C LEU A 43 32.96 3.03 2.80
N HIS A 44 33.36 1.82 3.17
CA HIS A 44 34.75 1.38 3.05
C HIS A 44 35.17 1.25 1.57
N GLU A 45 36.42 1.51 1.23
CA GLU A 45 36.90 1.46 -0.17
C GLU A 45 36.62 0.11 -0.84
N ASN A 46 36.83 -0.97 -0.11
CA ASN A 46 36.54 -2.34 -0.55
C ASN A 46 35.07 -2.77 -0.38
N PHE A 47 34.12 -1.85 -0.16
CA PHE A 47 32.70 -2.20 0.07
C PHE A 47 32.12 -3.02 -1.08
N TRP A 48 32.50 -2.71 -2.31
CA TRP A 48 32.01 -3.39 -3.52
C TRP A 48 32.79 -4.64 -3.92
N TYR A 49 33.90 -4.96 -3.24
CA TYR A 49 34.73 -6.10 -3.59
C TYR A 49 34.04 -7.42 -3.25
N LEU A 50 33.79 -8.28 -4.24
CA LEU A 50 33.14 -9.58 -4.07
C LEU A 50 34.11 -10.78 -4.08
N GLY A 51 35.42 -10.53 -4.11
CA GLY A 51 36.39 -11.61 -4.35
C GLY A 51 36.31 -12.12 -5.79
N ASN A 52 36.42 -13.43 -5.95
CA ASN A 52 36.35 -14.14 -7.23
C ASN A 52 35.00 -14.82 -7.44
N LEU A 53 33.92 -14.24 -6.88
CA LEU A 53 32.57 -14.78 -7.03
C LEU A 53 32.17 -14.83 -8.51
N MET A 54 31.78 -16.02 -8.97
CA MET A 54 31.27 -16.23 -10.33
C MET A 54 29.82 -16.72 -10.30
N LYS A 55 29.07 -16.43 -11.35
CA LYS A 55 27.70 -16.89 -11.57
C LYS A 55 27.71 -17.86 -12.75
N HIS A 56 27.10 -19.03 -12.59
CA HIS A 56 26.96 -19.99 -13.69
C HIS A 56 26.18 -19.37 -14.86
N LYS A 57 26.66 -19.59 -16.10
CA LYS A 57 26.01 -19.12 -17.34
C LYS A 57 24.72 -19.88 -17.61
N LEU A 58 24.71 -21.19 -17.35
CA LEU A 58 23.56 -22.06 -17.53
C LEU A 58 22.80 -22.21 -16.20
N GLN A 59 21.55 -21.78 -16.19
CA GLN A 59 20.62 -22.05 -15.11
C GLN A 59 19.85 -23.34 -15.45
N VAL A 60 20.05 -24.39 -14.65
CA VAL A 60 19.22 -25.59 -14.74
C VAL A 60 17.92 -25.30 -13.98
N GLN A 61 16.81 -25.18 -14.70
CA GLN A 61 15.49 -25.13 -14.07
C GLN A 61 15.19 -26.52 -13.50
N ILE A 62 15.09 -26.61 -12.17
CA ILE A 62 14.77 -27.84 -11.46
C ILE A 62 13.26 -27.80 -11.15
N PRO A 63 12.47 -28.82 -11.53
CA PRO A 63 11.08 -28.91 -11.08
C PRO A 63 11.03 -28.91 -9.54
N PHE A 64 10.22 -28.03 -8.97
CA PHE A 64 10.02 -27.88 -7.51
C PHE A 64 11.26 -27.43 -6.69
N GLY A 65 12.30 -26.91 -7.35
CA GLY A 65 13.48 -26.34 -6.70
C GLY A 65 13.52 -24.80 -6.77
N ASN A 66 14.31 -24.18 -5.89
CA ASN A 66 14.52 -22.73 -5.91
C ASN A 66 15.35 -22.36 -7.15
N SER A 67 14.71 -21.80 -8.18
CA SER A 67 15.27 -21.47 -9.50
C SER A 67 16.19 -20.24 -9.49
N GLY A 68 17.02 -20.11 -8.45
CA GLY A 68 17.94 -19.00 -8.29
C GLY A 68 19.23 -19.20 -9.10
N PRO A 69 19.92 -18.10 -9.48
CA PRO A 69 21.27 -18.20 -10.03
C PRO A 69 22.20 -18.95 -9.08
N SER A 70 22.92 -19.95 -9.61
CA SER A 70 23.96 -20.66 -8.86
C SER A 70 25.28 -19.90 -8.90
N TYR A 71 25.95 -19.82 -7.75
CA TYR A 71 27.21 -19.09 -7.59
C TYR A 71 28.38 -20.03 -7.26
N ILE A 72 29.52 -19.78 -7.88
CA ILE A 72 30.82 -20.42 -7.62
C ILE A 72 31.67 -19.45 -6.81
N GLY A 73 32.20 -19.90 -5.68
CA GLY A 73 33.00 -19.10 -4.76
C GLY A 73 32.92 -19.63 -3.33
N SER A 74 33.72 -19.05 -2.45
CA SER A 74 33.70 -19.35 -1.02
C SER A 74 32.38 -18.92 -0.36
N ASP A 75 32.07 -19.52 0.78
CA ASP A 75 30.88 -19.16 1.57
C ASP A 75 30.90 -17.69 2.00
N LYS A 76 32.11 -17.13 2.22
CA LYS A 76 32.30 -15.71 2.56
C LYS A 76 31.87 -14.81 1.41
N GLU A 77 32.26 -15.12 0.18
CA GLU A 77 31.91 -14.34 -1.01
C GLU A 77 30.40 -14.41 -1.30
N LYS A 78 29.82 -15.61 -1.24
CA LYS A 78 28.36 -15.83 -1.40
C LYS A 78 27.57 -15.06 -0.34
N LYS A 79 27.97 -15.16 0.93
CA LYS A 79 27.32 -14.45 2.04
C LYS A 79 27.44 -12.94 1.89
N ARG A 80 28.59 -12.43 1.42
CA ARG A 80 28.78 -11.00 1.15
C ARG A 80 27.83 -10.51 0.08
N PHE A 81 27.75 -11.21 -1.05
CA PHE A 81 26.82 -10.83 -2.12
C PHE A 81 25.36 -10.90 -1.67
N SER A 82 24.97 -11.95 -0.93
CA SER A 82 23.62 -12.04 -0.34
C SER A 82 23.30 -10.87 0.58
N LYS A 83 24.21 -10.49 1.48
CA LYS A 83 24.03 -9.32 2.36
C LYS A 83 23.91 -8.01 1.59
N LEU A 84 24.69 -7.83 0.53
CA LEU A 84 24.56 -6.64 -0.32
C LEU A 84 23.17 -6.61 -0.98
N ASN A 85 22.70 -7.73 -1.55
CA ASN A 85 21.37 -7.77 -2.18
C ASN A 85 20.28 -7.44 -1.16
N LYS A 86 20.37 -8.02 0.03
CA LYS A 86 19.45 -7.73 1.13
C LYS A 86 19.46 -6.24 1.46
N LEU A 87 20.63 -5.63 1.64
CA LEU A 87 20.78 -4.20 1.92
C LEU A 87 20.13 -3.33 0.83
N TYR A 88 20.31 -3.68 -0.45
CA TYR A 88 19.69 -2.94 -1.56
C TYR A 88 18.16 -2.96 -1.45
N TRP A 89 17.56 -4.14 -1.26
CA TRP A 89 16.10 -4.25 -1.15
C TRP A 89 15.56 -3.62 0.13
N GLU A 90 16.29 -3.68 1.24
CA GLU A 90 15.93 -2.97 2.48
C GLU A 90 15.93 -1.45 2.27
N ILE A 91 16.90 -0.90 1.52
CA ILE A 91 16.94 0.53 1.19
C ILE A 91 15.77 0.91 0.27
N ILE A 92 15.46 0.09 -0.74
CA ILE A 92 14.31 0.34 -1.63
C ILE A 92 13.02 0.36 -0.82
N SER A 93 12.79 -0.67 0.01
CA SER A 93 11.58 -0.78 0.85
C SER A 93 11.48 0.40 1.83
N TYR A 94 12.60 0.79 2.45
CA TYR A 94 12.67 1.98 3.30
C TYR A 94 12.26 3.25 2.56
N LYS A 95 12.77 3.46 1.33
CA LYS A 95 12.41 4.64 0.52
C LYS A 95 10.92 4.63 0.14
N GLU A 96 10.36 3.46 -0.20
CA GLU A 96 8.93 3.30 -0.46
C GLU A 96 8.09 3.61 0.78
N TYR A 97 8.51 3.16 1.97
CA TYR A 97 7.83 3.50 3.22
C TYR A 97 7.83 5.01 3.47
N ILE A 98 8.98 5.67 3.33
CA ILE A 98 9.09 7.12 3.50
C ILE A 98 8.17 7.84 2.51
N GLU A 99 8.16 7.45 1.24
CA GLU A 99 7.31 8.06 0.21
C GLU A 99 5.82 7.92 0.56
N TYR A 100 5.38 6.69 0.89
CA TYR A 100 3.99 6.41 1.21
C TYR A 100 3.52 7.14 2.49
N PHE A 101 4.26 7.03 3.59
CA PHE A 101 3.86 7.68 4.85
C PHE A 101 3.96 9.20 4.77
N THR A 102 4.93 9.76 4.05
CA THR A 102 4.98 11.21 3.79
C THR A 102 3.75 11.65 3.00
N TYR A 103 3.29 10.86 2.02
CA TYR A 103 2.05 11.16 1.31
C TYR A 103 0.83 11.14 2.26
N ILE A 104 0.68 10.08 3.06
CA ILE A 104 -0.42 9.92 4.02
C ILE A 104 -0.43 11.05 5.06
N ASP A 105 0.71 11.39 5.66
CA ASP A 105 0.84 12.45 6.68
C ASP A 105 0.41 13.84 6.15
N ASN A 106 0.49 14.04 4.84
CA ASN A 106 0.10 15.30 4.21
C ASN A 106 -1.39 15.37 3.84
N ILE A 107 -2.13 14.26 3.89
CA ILE A 107 -3.56 14.24 3.61
C ILE A 107 -4.29 15.07 4.67
N LYS A 108 -5.08 16.04 4.21
CA LYS A 108 -5.98 16.80 5.09
C LYS A 108 -7.30 16.07 5.17
N PHE A 109 -7.78 15.82 6.39
CA PHE A 109 -9.02 15.11 6.59
C PHE A 109 -9.81 15.65 7.78
N VAL A 110 -11.08 15.25 7.85
CA VAL A 110 -11.91 15.41 9.04
C VAL A 110 -12.70 14.15 9.31
N GLU A 111 -12.94 13.89 10.60
CA GLU A 111 -13.88 12.89 11.07
C GLU A 111 -15.23 13.53 11.28
N LEU A 112 -16.29 12.86 10.82
CA LEU A 112 -17.65 13.35 10.92
C LEU A 112 -18.51 12.30 11.61
N ILE A 113 -19.45 12.77 12.41
CA ILE A 113 -20.46 11.96 13.09
C ILE A 113 -21.84 12.53 12.80
N VAL A 114 -22.86 11.70 12.92
CA VAL A 114 -24.27 12.10 12.93
C VAL A 114 -24.88 11.74 14.28
N SER A 115 -25.67 12.65 14.83
CA SER A 115 -26.31 12.47 16.13
C SER A 115 -27.81 12.59 16.01
N ASN A 116 -28.53 11.66 16.63
CA ASN A 116 -29.97 11.79 16.82
C ASN A 116 -30.22 12.51 18.15
N LEU A 117 -30.59 13.78 18.07
CA LEU A 117 -30.91 14.63 19.23
C LEU A 117 -32.41 14.59 19.60
N GLY A 118 -33.19 13.72 18.94
CA GLY A 118 -34.60 13.53 19.19
C GLY A 118 -34.88 12.69 20.44
N GLU A 119 -36.15 12.63 20.81
CA GLU A 119 -36.63 11.83 21.95
C GLU A 119 -36.89 10.35 21.57
N THR A 120 -36.93 10.03 20.27
CA THR A 120 -37.19 8.69 19.74
C THR A 120 -36.09 8.26 18.78
N TYR A 121 -35.97 6.95 18.56
CA TYR A 121 -35.08 6.42 17.52
C TYR A 121 -35.54 6.88 16.13
N ASP A 122 -34.64 6.83 15.17
CA ASP A 122 -34.93 7.12 13.77
C ASP A 122 -34.39 6.01 12.86
N GLU A 123 -34.97 5.92 11.67
CA GLU A 123 -34.73 4.86 10.70
C GLU A 123 -34.65 5.44 9.28
N ASP A 124 -34.06 4.66 8.36
CA ASP A 124 -33.92 5.01 6.94
C ASP A 124 -33.33 6.42 6.75
N ILE A 125 -32.23 6.69 7.46
CA ILE A 125 -31.57 7.99 7.46
C ILE A 125 -30.68 8.08 6.22
N ASP A 126 -30.93 9.05 5.37
CA ASP A 126 -30.18 9.36 4.16
C ASP A 126 -29.32 10.61 4.42
N ILE A 127 -28.00 10.48 4.28
CA ILE A 127 -27.06 11.60 4.44
C ILE A 127 -26.48 11.95 3.08
N LYS A 128 -26.47 13.25 2.77
CA LYS A 128 -25.87 13.81 1.57
C LYS A 128 -24.91 14.93 1.95
N LEU A 129 -23.65 14.80 1.56
CA LEU A 129 -22.64 15.85 1.65
C LEU A 129 -22.43 16.48 0.28
N MET A 130 -22.22 17.79 0.27
CA MET A 130 -21.90 18.58 -0.92
C MET A 130 -20.62 19.34 -0.64
N VAL A 131 -19.53 18.80 -1.17
CA VAL A 131 -18.18 19.36 -1.02
C VAL A 131 -17.89 20.22 -2.25
N PRO A 132 -17.39 21.46 -2.08
CA PRO A 132 -17.06 22.31 -3.23
C PRO A 132 -16.16 21.59 -4.24
N LYS A 133 -16.45 21.79 -5.52
CA LYS A 133 -15.78 21.08 -6.61
C LYS A 133 -14.25 21.18 -6.52
N GLY A 134 -13.57 20.05 -6.67
CA GLY A 134 -12.10 20.01 -6.66
C GLY A 134 -11.44 20.10 -5.28
N CYS A 135 -12.24 20.11 -4.21
CA CYS A 135 -11.71 20.05 -2.84
C CYS A 135 -11.57 18.61 -2.32
N LEU A 136 -12.45 17.70 -2.75
CA LEU A 136 -12.51 16.33 -2.24
C LEU A 136 -11.38 15.45 -2.81
N LEU A 137 -10.60 14.81 -1.93
CA LEU A 137 -9.69 13.73 -2.30
C LEU A 137 -10.46 12.40 -2.25
N LYS A 138 -10.63 11.74 -3.39
CA LYS A 138 -11.31 10.45 -3.49
C LYS A 138 -10.33 9.31 -3.25
N HIS A 139 -10.78 8.22 -2.63
CA HIS A 139 -9.94 7.04 -2.37
C HIS A 139 -9.27 6.47 -3.64
N ASN A 140 -9.95 6.54 -4.80
CA ASN A 140 -9.39 6.11 -6.09
C ASN A 140 -8.17 6.92 -6.56
N ASN A 141 -7.94 8.10 -5.96
CA ASN A 141 -6.81 8.97 -6.25
C ASN A 141 -5.68 8.83 -5.21
N LEU A 142 -5.82 7.95 -4.21
CA LEU A 142 -4.78 7.72 -3.22
C LEU A 142 -3.55 7.07 -3.87
N LEU A 143 -2.37 7.43 -3.36
CA LEU A 143 -1.13 6.76 -3.71
C LEU A 143 -1.18 5.30 -3.25
N TYR A 144 -0.83 4.37 -4.15
CA TYR A 144 -0.63 2.97 -3.78
C TYR A 144 0.70 2.81 -3.06
N PRO A 145 0.79 1.95 -2.03
CA PRO A 145 2.09 1.61 -1.46
C PRO A 145 2.99 0.96 -2.51
N GLY A 146 4.31 1.14 -2.34
CA GLY A 146 5.30 0.54 -3.24
C GLY A 146 5.25 -0.98 -3.26
N GLU A 147 5.78 -1.58 -4.33
CA GLU A 147 5.76 -3.03 -4.58
C GLU A 147 6.38 -3.83 -3.42
N ASN A 148 7.38 -3.28 -2.73
CA ASN A 148 8.08 -4.00 -1.66
C ASN A 148 7.40 -3.86 -0.29
N ILE A 149 6.37 -3.01 -0.16
CA ILE A 149 5.70 -2.70 1.12
C ILE A 149 4.19 -2.96 1.10
N ILE A 150 3.57 -3.03 -0.08
CA ILE A 150 2.11 -3.15 -0.21
C ILE A 150 1.55 -4.43 0.39
N GLU A 151 2.33 -5.53 0.39
CA GLU A 151 1.94 -6.78 1.07
C GLU A 151 1.84 -6.57 2.58
N GLU A 152 2.89 -6.02 3.19
CA GLU A 152 2.97 -5.79 4.63
C GLU A 152 1.90 -4.79 5.10
N ILE A 153 1.67 -3.72 4.35
CA ILE A 153 0.62 -2.72 4.63
C ILE A 153 -0.78 -3.33 4.65
N GLN A 154 -1.05 -4.27 3.74
CA GLN A 154 -2.34 -4.98 3.72
C GLN A 154 -2.43 -6.03 4.83
N GLU A 155 -1.34 -6.72 5.17
CA GLU A 155 -1.33 -7.71 6.26
C GLU A 155 -1.64 -7.10 7.63
N ILE A 156 -1.26 -5.85 7.85
CA ILE A 156 -1.56 -5.11 9.08
C ILE A 156 -2.86 -4.30 9.00
N GLU A 157 -3.63 -4.41 7.90
CA GLU A 157 -4.89 -3.70 7.68
C GLU A 157 -4.76 -2.18 7.92
N LEU A 158 -3.63 -1.59 7.48
CA LEU A 158 -3.29 -0.20 7.79
C LEU A 158 -4.33 0.79 7.25
N ASP A 159 -4.94 0.50 6.11
CA ASP A 159 -5.99 1.30 5.52
C ASP A 159 -7.24 1.36 6.41
N GLU A 160 -7.57 0.28 7.14
CA GLU A 160 -8.63 0.32 8.14
C GLU A 160 -8.27 1.27 9.28
N LEU A 161 -7.05 1.16 9.81
CA LEU A 161 -6.55 2.02 10.89
C LEU A 161 -6.50 3.50 10.50
N LEU A 162 -6.16 3.79 9.24
CA LEU A 162 -6.01 5.16 8.75
C LEU A 162 -7.34 5.81 8.39
N PHE A 163 -8.28 5.05 7.84
CA PHE A 163 -9.44 5.63 7.15
C PHE A 163 -10.79 5.31 7.78
N LYS A 164 -10.92 4.23 8.57
CA LYS A 164 -12.15 3.98 9.34
C LYS A 164 -12.17 4.85 10.59
N ILE A 165 -13.37 5.25 10.99
CA ILE A 165 -13.57 5.96 12.25
C ILE A 165 -13.95 4.91 13.31
N GLU A 166 -13.11 4.73 14.32
CA GLU A 166 -13.34 3.76 15.40
C GLU A 166 -14.50 4.19 16.30
N GLU A 167 -15.16 3.20 16.92
CA GLU A 167 -16.15 3.47 17.96
C GLU A 167 -15.50 4.02 19.22
N SER A 168 -16.28 4.79 19.97
CA SER A 168 -15.92 5.29 21.30
C SER A 168 -17.05 5.02 22.29
N ASP A 169 -16.85 5.40 23.54
CA ASP A 169 -17.89 5.31 24.57
C ASP A 169 -19.15 6.16 24.29
N SER A 170 -19.08 7.08 23.33
CA SER A 170 -20.13 8.04 23.00
C SER A 170 -20.56 8.05 21.52
N VAL A 171 -19.84 7.32 20.66
CA VAL A 171 -20.08 7.26 19.22
C VAL A 171 -19.93 5.83 18.76
N ASP A 172 -21.00 5.27 18.19
CA ASP A 172 -20.97 3.95 17.58
C ASP A 172 -20.23 4.00 16.23
N ALA A 173 -19.48 2.96 15.90
CA ALA A 173 -18.91 2.82 14.55
C ALA A 173 -20.02 2.69 13.50
N TYR A 174 -19.71 3.05 12.25
CA TYR A 174 -20.65 2.93 11.16
C TYR A 174 -20.99 1.46 10.89
N ALA A 175 -22.27 1.10 11.10
CA ALA A 175 -22.74 -0.28 11.11
C ALA A 175 -23.64 -0.64 9.91
N TYR A 176 -23.34 -0.13 8.71
CA TYR A 176 -24.09 -0.50 7.50
C TYR A 176 -23.29 -1.46 6.62
N PHE A 177 -23.77 -2.71 6.54
CA PHE A 177 -23.26 -3.70 5.59
C PHE A 177 -23.83 -3.41 4.20
N GLN A 178 -23.01 -2.88 3.29
CA GLN A 178 -23.26 -3.20 1.89
C GLN A 178 -22.93 -4.69 1.71
N ILE A 179 -23.93 -5.50 1.35
CA ILE A 179 -23.68 -6.82 0.75
C ILE A 179 -23.02 -6.55 -0.60
N ILE A 180 -21.71 -6.35 -0.58
CA ILE A 180 -20.88 -6.39 -1.77
C ILE A 180 -20.71 -7.88 -2.04
N PRO A 181 -21.01 -8.38 -3.26
CA PRO A 181 -20.79 -9.78 -3.57
C PRO A 181 -19.36 -10.09 -3.17
N SER A 182 -19.21 -11.11 -2.33
CA SER A 182 -17.94 -11.67 -1.94
C SER A 182 -17.25 -12.18 -3.21
N ASN A 183 -16.63 -11.26 -3.94
CA ASN A 183 -15.67 -11.55 -5.00
C ASN A 183 -14.30 -11.86 -4.39
N ILE A 184 -14.27 -12.18 -3.09
CA ILE A 184 -13.55 -13.38 -2.64
C ILE A 184 -14.30 -14.64 -3.15
N GLU A 185 -14.66 -14.68 -4.44
CA GLU A 185 -14.21 -15.83 -5.19
C GLU A 185 -12.68 -15.72 -5.10
N ARG A 186 -12.12 -16.30 -4.03
CA ARG A 186 -10.86 -17.02 -4.16
C ARG A 186 -11.06 -17.79 -5.44
N ILE A 187 -10.51 -17.28 -6.54
CA ILE A 187 -10.41 -18.02 -7.79
C ILE A 187 -10.03 -19.41 -7.31
N ASN A 188 -10.81 -20.42 -7.68
CA ASN A 188 -10.53 -21.79 -7.32
C ASN A 188 -9.31 -22.21 -8.16
N ILE A 189 -8.17 -21.55 -7.90
CA ILE A 189 -6.87 -21.92 -8.38
C ILE A 189 -6.61 -23.18 -7.58
N ASN A 190 -6.63 -24.31 -8.29
CA ASN A 190 -6.22 -25.62 -7.81
C ASN A 190 -5.14 -25.44 -6.72
N PRO A 191 -5.30 -25.96 -5.49
CA PRO A 191 -4.40 -25.68 -4.37
C PRO A 191 -2.93 -25.96 -4.72
N LEU A 192 -2.67 -26.89 -5.65
CA LEU A 192 -1.33 -27.18 -6.17
C LEU A 192 -0.69 -26.05 -7.00
N ILE A 193 -1.47 -25.12 -7.56
CA ILE A 193 -1.01 -23.97 -8.35
C ILE A 193 -0.90 -22.72 -7.45
N ALA A 194 -1.85 -22.51 -6.52
CA ALA A 194 -1.88 -21.35 -5.62
C ALA A 194 -0.63 -21.23 -4.73
N TYR A 195 -0.01 -22.33 -4.33
CA TYR A 195 1.23 -22.31 -3.53
C TYR A 195 2.48 -21.85 -4.28
N THR A 196 2.42 -21.66 -5.60
CA THR A 196 3.64 -21.50 -6.43
C THR A 196 3.90 -20.09 -6.93
N THR A 197 2.94 -19.18 -6.83
CA THR A 197 3.08 -17.80 -7.32
C THR A 197 2.61 -16.81 -6.26
N ARG A 198 3.56 -16.03 -5.72
CA ARG A 198 3.20 -14.81 -4.99
C ARG A 198 2.40 -13.90 -5.94
N PRO A 199 1.30 -13.28 -5.47
CA PRO A 199 0.55 -12.33 -6.29
C PRO A 199 1.50 -11.24 -6.78
N GLY A 200 1.36 -10.86 -8.04
CA GLY A 200 2.16 -9.77 -8.60
C GLY A 200 1.72 -8.43 -8.01
N TYR A 201 2.52 -7.39 -8.23
CA TYR A 201 2.19 -6.04 -7.77
C TYR A 201 0.82 -5.53 -8.25
N GLU A 202 0.40 -5.89 -9.47
CA GLU A 202 -0.93 -5.54 -9.99
C GLU A 202 -2.07 -6.19 -9.19
N ASP A 203 -1.90 -7.46 -8.78
CA ASP A 203 -2.88 -8.17 -7.95
C ASP A 203 -2.96 -7.53 -6.55
N GLN A 204 -1.81 -7.12 -6.00
CA GLN A 204 -1.75 -6.43 -4.71
C GLN A 204 -2.44 -5.07 -4.75
N LYS A 205 -2.28 -4.29 -5.84
CA LYS A 205 -3.01 -3.02 -6.02
C LYS A 205 -4.51 -3.26 -6.13
N TYR A 206 -4.93 -4.32 -6.82
CA TYR A 206 -6.35 -4.68 -6.91
C TYR A 206 -6.94 -4.99 -5.52
N ASN A 207 -6.23 -5.77 -4.70
CA ASN A 207 -6.65 -6.09 -3.34
C ASN A 207 -6.71 -4.84 -2.46
N TYR A 208 -5.67 -4.00 -2.47
CA TYR A 208 -5.64 -2.74 -1.72
C TYR A 208 -6.80 -1.81 -2.13
N LYS A 209 -7.05 -1.69 -3.43
CA LYS A 209 -8.18 -0.90 -3.95
C LYS A 209 -9.52 -1.43 -3.45
N ASN A 210 -9.75 -2.75 -3.50
CA ASN A 210 -10.98 -3.35 -2.99
C ASN A 210 -11.16 -3.07 -1.49
N SER A 211 -10.07 -3.12 -0.71
CA SER A 211 -10.10 -2.77 0.71
C SER A 211 -10.57 -1.33 0.94
N LEU A 212 -10.04 -0.37 0.17
CA LEU A 212 -10.53 1.01 0.19
C LEU A 212 -12.00 1.13 -0.22
N GLU A 213 -12.46 0.37 -1.21
CA GLU A 213 -13.89 0.36 -1.62
C GLU A 213 -14.80 -0.14 -0.48
N HIS A 214 -14.30 -1.00 0.42
CA HIS A 214 -15.01 -1.45 1.62
C HIS A 214 -15.03 -0.43 2.76
N ILE A 215 -14.09 0.52 2.78
CA ILE A 215 -14.03 1.58 3.79
C ILE A 215 -14.84 2.81 3.34
N PHE A 216 -14.61 3.26 2.10
CA PHE A 216 -15.21 4.49 1.57
C PHE A 216 -16.60 4.22 0.96
N ILE A 217 -17.54 3.81 1.80
CA ILE A 217 -18.90 3.39 1.43
C ILE A 217 -19.80 4.60 1.08
N TYR A 218 -19.53 5.25 -0.06
CA TYR A 218 -20.31 6.38 -0.55
C TYR A 218 -20.77 6.20 -2.01
N LYS A 219 -22.03 6.55 -2.27
CA LYS A 219 -22.51 6.83 -3.63
C LYS A 219 -21.98 8.20 -4.04
N ASN A 220 -21.14 8.22 -5.07
CA ASN A 220 -20.47 9.41 -5.55
C ASN A 220 -21.25 10.05 -6.72
N PHE A 221 -21.50 11.35 -6.64
CA PHE A 221 -22.08 12.14 -7.72
C PHE A 221 -21.29 13.43 -7.92
N THR A 222 -21.54 14.11 -9.03
CA THR A 222 -20.96 15.44 -9.29
C THR A 222 -21.99 16.30 -10.01
N ASN A 223 -21.95 17.60 -9.72
CA ASN A 223 -22.56 18.61 -10.57
C ASN A 223 -21.51 19.70 -10.89
N SER A 224 -21.96 20.87 -11.37
CA SER A 224 -21.08 21.98 -11.73
C SER A 224 -20.37 22.63 -10.53
N GLU A 225 -20.94 22.55 -9.33
CA GLU A 225 -20.50 23.29 -8.14
C GLU A 225 -19.92 22.38 -7.05
N PHE A 226 -20.35 21.12 -6.99
CA PHE A 226 -20.07 20.21 -5.89
C PHE A 226 -19.69 18.79 -6.36
N ASP A 227 -18.76 18.19 -5.64
CA ASP A 227 -18.64 16.74 -5.50
C ASP A 227 -19.58 16.29 -4.38
N ILE A 228 -20.48 15.34 -4.66
CA ILE A 228 -21.57 14.95 -3.77
C ILE A 228 -21.36 13.51 -3.30
N LEU A 229 -21.41 13.30 -1.99
CA LEU A 229 -21.33 12.00 -1.36
C LEU A 229 -22.67 11.66 -0.72
N ARG A 230 -23.16 10.44 -0.92
CA ARG A 230 -24.38 9.94 -0.27
C ARG A 230 -24.16 8.58 0.39
N PHE A 231 -24.70 8.41 1.58
CA PHE A 231 -24.74 7.13 2.28
C PHE A 231 -25.98 7.10 3.20
N GLY A 232 -26.31 5.92 3.73
CA GLY A 232 -27.50 5.74 4.55
C GLY A 232 -27.19 5.03 5.86
N ILE A 233 -28.01 5.27 6.88
CA ILE A 233 -27.97 4.60 8.18
C ILE A 233 -29.36 4.03 8.43
N GLU A 234 -29.44 2.72 8.63
CA GLU A 234 -30.73 2.02 8.80
C GLU A 234 -31.42 2.41 10.09
N TYR A 235 -30.66 2.61 11.17
CA TYR A 235 -31.18 2.83 12.50
C TYR A 235 -30.21 3.68 13.33
N LEU A 236 -30.76 4.68 14.03
CA LEU A 236 -30.02 5.47 15.00
C LEU A 236 -30.89 5.73 16.24
N LYS A 237 -30.43 5.23 17.39
CA LYS A 237 -31.14 5.38 18.67
C LYS A 237 -31.26 6.86 19.05
N HIS A 238 -32.30 7.20 19.81
CA HIS A 238 -32.41 8.51 20.44
C HIS A 238 -31.18 8.81 21.31
N ASN A 239 -30.73 10.07 21.30
CA ASN A 239 -29.55 10.56 22.03
C ASN A 239 -28.27 9.73 21.80
N SER A 240 -28.11 9.13 20.63
CA SER A 240 -26.87 8.44 20.23
C SER A 240 -26.24 9.10 19.00
N SER A 241 -24.97 8.78 18.80
CA SER A 241 -24.19 9.24 17.66
C SER A 241 -23.59 8.05 16.93
N MET A 242 -23.46 8.17 15.61
CA MET A 242 -22.77 7.21 14.78
C MET A 242 -21.74 7.92 13.94
N ALA A 243 -20.57 7.30 13.79
CA ALA A 243 -19.53 7.79 12.90
C ALA A 243 -19.94 7.66 11.42
N PHE A 244 -19.31 8.47 10.58
CA PHE A 244 -19.39 8.29 9.13
C PHE A 244 -18.63 7.01 8.72
N PRO A 245 -18.90 6.44 7.54
CA PRO A 245 -18.22 5.22 7.07
C PRO A 245 -16.69 5.31 7.12
N SER A 246 -16.15 6.47 6.77
CA SER A 246 -14.72 6.76 6.77
C SER A 246 -14.47 8.24 7.06
N ILE A 247 -13.21 8.59 7.24
CA ILE A 247 -12.76 9.98 7.22
C ILE A 247 -13.08 10.65 5.87
N LEU A 248 -13.28 11.96 5.89
CA LEU A 248 -13.44 12.78 4.68
C LEU A 248 -12.12 13.47 4.34
N MET A 249 -11.53 13.13 3.19
CA MET A 249 -10.21 13.60 2.77
C MET A 249 -10.29 14.75 1.76
N PHE A 250 -9.29 15.63 1.75
CA PHE A 250 -9.27 16.84 0.92
C PHE A 250 -7.93 17.05 0.19
N GLU A 251 -8.03 17.39 -1.09
CA GLU A 251 -6.94 17.99 -1.89
C GLU A 251 -6.71 19.44 -1.46
N ASN A 252 -7.82 20.16 -1.27
CA ASN A 252 -7.84 21.54 -0.77
C ASN A 252 -8.97 21.63 0.26
N VAL A 253 -8.67 22.06 1.47
CA VAL A 253 -9.69 22.15 2.53
C VAL A 253 -10.67 23.29 2.21
N PRO A 254 -11.97 23.00 1.98
CA PRO A 254 -12.95 24.05 1.73
C PRO A 254 -13.30 24.78 3.03
N GLN A 255 -13.79 26.02 2.93
CA GLN A 255 -14.30 26.73 4.12
C GLN A 255 -15.54 26.04 4.71
N THR A 256 -16.38 25.48 3.85
CA THR A 256 -17.62 24.82 4.27
C THR A 256 -17.92 23.58 3.45
N VAL A 257 -18.47 22.57 4.10
CA VAL A 257 -19.16 21.44 3.46
C VAL A 257 -20.65 21.55 3.78
N GLU A 258 -21.49 21.56 2.76
CA GLU A 258 -22.94 21.59 2.96
C GLU A 258 -23.47 20.17 3.12
N TYR A 259 -24.55 20.01 3.89
CA TYR A 259 -25.19 18.72 4.07
C TYR A 259 -26.71 18.81 4.00
N GLU A 260 -27.31 17.69 3.59
CA GLU A 260 -28.73 17.41 3.69
C GLU A 260 -28.91 16.06 4.39
N ILE A 261 -29.82 15.99 5.37
CA ILE A 261 -30.20 14.76 6.06
C ILE A 261 -31.70 14.60 5.94
N THR A 262 -32.13 13.40 5.56
CA THR A 262 -33.54 13.00 5.56
C THR A 262 -33.68 11.71 6.33
N SER A 263 -34.84 11.47 6.93
CA SER A 263 -35.13 10.21 7.62
C SER A 263 -36.61 9.90 7.55
N LYS A 264 -36.99 8.68 7.91
CA LYS A 264 -38.38 8.23 7.89
C LYS A 264 -39.29 9.02 8.82
N HIS A 265 -38.77 9.44 9.98
CA HIS A 265 -39.57 10.10 11.02
C HIS A 265 -39.47 11.63 11.00
N ILE A 266 -38.59 12.21 10.17
CA ILE A 266 -38.46 13.65 9.98
C ILE A 266 -38.98 14.02 8.58
N PRO A 267 -40.15 14.70 8.48
CA PRO A 267 -40.75 15.01 7.18
C PRO A 267 -39.98 16.08 6.39
N ASP A 268 -39.26 16.95 7.09
CA ASP A 268 -38.50 18.04 6.50
C ASP A 268 -37.04 17.64 6.27
N VAL A 269 -36.46 18.10 5.16
CA VAL A 269 -35.03 17.92 4.90
C VAL A 269 -34.22 18.82 5.83
N VAL A 270 -33.42 18.23 6.72
CA VAL A 270 -32.49 18.97 7.56
C VAL A 270 -31.30 19.41 6.70
N LYS A 271 -31.03 20.71 6.65
CA LYS A 271 -29.92 21.27 5.88
C LYS A 271 -29.00 22.09 6.77
N GLY A 272 -27.70 22.03 6.49
CA GLY A 272 -26.74 22.83 7.23
C GLY A 272 -25.38 22.92 6.55
N LYS A 273 -24.45 23.56 7.25
CA LYS A 273 -23.07 23.76 6.81
C LYS A 273 -22.12 23.37 7.93
N ILE A 274 -21.13 22.57 7.59
CA ILE A 274 -19.98 22.25 8.45
C ILE A 274 -18.90 23.27 8.09
N HIS A 275 -18.49 24.08 9.06
CA HIS A 275 -17.39 25.03 8.88
C HIS A 275 -16.07 24.35 9.22
N LEU A 276 -15.17 24.26 8.24
CA LEU A 276 -13.85 23.68 8.44
C LEU A 276 -12.86 24.80 8.76
N LYS A 277 -11.99 24.57 9.74
CA LYS A 277 -10.83 25.42 10.02
C LYS A 277 -9.57 24.63 9.70
N ILE A 278 -8.62 25.30 9.08
CA ILE A 278 -7.27 24.79 8.93
C ILE A 278 -6.52 25.32 10.15
N ASP A 279 -6.10 24.40 11.03
CA ASP A 279 -5.14 24.71 12.10
C ASP A 279 -3.71 24.76 11.55
#